data_AF-A0A087T0F3-F1
#
_entry.id   AF-A0A087T0F3-F1
#
_cell.length_a   1.000
_cell.length_b   1.000
_cell.length_c   1.000
_cell.angle_alpha   90.00
_cell.angle_beta   90.00
_cell.angle_gamma   90.00
#
_symmetry.space_group_name_H-M   'P 1'
#
loop_
_entity.id
_entity.type
_entity.pdbx_description
1 polymer ?
#
loop_
_entity_poly.entity_id
_entity_poly.type
_entity_poly.pdbx_seq_one_letter_code
_entity_poly.pdbx_strand_id
1 'polypeptide(L)' 'MQVREGSDVTLKCIAKGAPNPDIKWRREDEVDIPVGKDRENIIHGNSLNLAKISRLDMGAYLCTASNGVHPP' A
#
# COMPACT_ATOMS: atom_id res chain seq x y z
N MET A 1 5.71 6.01 -12.32
CA MET A 1 5.56 7.12 -11.35
C MET A 1 6.94 7.43 -10.80
N GLN A 2 7.33 8.69 -10.73
CA GLN A 2 8.62 9.10 -10.15
C GLN A 2 8.33 10.11 -9.04
N VAL A 3 8.96 9.94 -7.89
CA VAL A 3 8.76 10.79 -6.71
C VAL A 3 10.13 11.21 -6.19
N ARG A 4 10.24 12.44 -5.68
CA ARG A 4 11.49 12.95 -5.12
C ARG A 4 11.72 12.38 -3.72
N GLU A 5 12.97 12.04 -3.44
CA GLU A 5 13.39 11.67 -2.09
C GLU A 5 13.04 12.78 -1.08
N GLY A 6 12.69 12.39 0.14
CA GLY A 6 12.19 13.25 1.21
C GLY A 6 10.74 13.70 1.07
N SER A 7 10.08 13.41 -0.05
CA SER A 7 8.66 13.74 -0.25
C SER A 7 7.73 12.72 0.41
N ASP A 8 6.47 13.10 0.58
CA ASP A 8 5.42 12.18 0.96
C ASP A 8 4.66 11.69 -0.28
N VAL A 9 4.26 10.42 -0.30
CA VAL A 9 3.45 9.86 -1.36
C VAL A 9 2.29 9.05 -0.81
N THR A 10 1.12 9.22 -1.39
CA THR A 10 -0.06 8.41 -1.08
C THR A 10 -0.43 7.55 -2.28
N LEU A 11 -0.40 6.24 -2.10
CA LEU A 11 -0.90 5.26 -3.06
C LEU A 11 -2.36 4.96 -2.72
N LYS A 12 -3.25 5.01 -3.72
CA LYS A 12 -4.67 4.71 -3.56
C LYS A 12 -5.04 3.47 -4.36
N CYS A 13 -5.81 2.60 -3.76
CA CYS A 13 -6.34 1.39 -4.36
C CYS A 13 -7.84 1.30 -4.10
N ILE A 14 -8.63 1.58 -5.14
CA ILE A 14 -10.08 1.62 -5.03
C ILE A 14 -10.63 0.36 -5.70
N ALA A 15 -11.19 -0.53 -4.90
CA ALA A 15 -11.93 -1.69 -5.37
C ALA A 15 -13.40 -1.59 -4.94
N LYS A 16 -14.29 -2.15 -5.76
CA LYS A 16 -15.71 -2.28 -5.47
C LYS A 16 -16.11 -3.74 -5.60
N GLY A 17 -16.98 -4.20 -4.71
CA GLY A 17 -17.48 -5.56 -4.71
C GLY A 17 -18.59 -5.72 -3.68
N ALA A 18 -19.38 -6.79 -3.82
CA ALA A 18 -20.35 -7.23 -2.84
C ALA A 18 -20.04 -8.69 -2.47
N PRO A 19 -19.70 -9.03 -1.21
CA PRO A 19 -19.45 -8.13 -0.08
C PRO A 19 -18.33 -7.10 -0.33
N ASN A 20 -18.27 -6.03 0.47
CA ASN A 20 -17.21 -5.02 0.34
C ASN A 20 -15.83 -5.69 0.44
N PRO A 21 -14.90 -5.44 -0.51
CA PRO A 21 -13.61 -6.09 -0.52
C PRO A 21 -12.71 -5.55 0.60
N ASP A 22 -12.00 -6.46 1.26
CA ASP A 22 -10.86 -6.14 2.12
C ASP A 22 -9.65 -5.80 1.25
N ILE A 23 -8.93 -4.72 1.60
CA ILE A 23 -7.76 -4.25 0.87
C ILE A 23 -6.51 -4.54 1.68
N LYS A 24 -5.56 -5.25 1.08
CA LYS A 24 -4.25 -5.54 1.66
C LYS A 24 -3.13 -4.96 0.80
N TRP A 25 -2.14 -4.39 1.47
CA TRP A 25 -0.95 -3.85 0.84
C TRP A 25 0.26 -4.72 1.17
N ARG A 26 1.12 -4.92 0.17
CA ARG A 26 2.44 -5.54 0.34
C ARG A 26 3.42 -5.00 -0.69
N ARG A 27 4.71 -5.16 -0.46
CA ARG A 27 5.69 -4.97 -1.52
C ARG A 27 5.80 -6.23 -2.37
N GLU A 28 6.11 -6.06 -3.65
CA GLU A 28 6.32 -7.17 -4.58
C GLU A 28 7.59 -7.96 -4.27
N ASP A 29 8.60 -7.29 -3.70
CA ASP A 29 9.89 -7.87 -3.30
C ASP A 29 9.85 -8.58 -1.93
N GLU A 30 8.65 -8.79 -1.38
CA GLU A 30 8.40 -9.44 -0.09
C GLU A 30 9.02 -8.74 1.13
N VAL A 31 9.57 -7.54 0.96
CA VAL A 31 10.04 -6.71 2.06
C VAL A 31 8.83 -6.11 2.79
N ASP A 32 8.92 -6.04 4.11
CA ASP A 32 7.89 -5.39 4.92
C ASP A 32 7.80 -3.90 4.59
N ILE A 33 6.57 -3.39 4.56
CA ILE A 33 6.34 -1.95 4.51
C ILE A 33 6.71 -1.40 5.90
N PRO A 34 7.69 -0.48 6.02
CA PRO A 34 8.13 0.02 7.31
C PRO A 34 7.06 0.95 7.89
N VAL A 35 6.13 0.38 8.66
CA VAL A 35 5.04 1.08 9.36
C VAL A 35 5.42 1.23 10.83
N GLY A 36 5.38 2.43 11.43
CA GLY A 36 5.58 2.58 12.88
C GLY A 36 6.40 3.79 13.32
N LYS A 37 6.97 3.75 14.53
CA LYS A 37 7.51 4.93 15.24
C LYS A 37 8.64 5.67 14.52
N ASP A 38 9.44 4.98 13.71
CA ASP A 38 10.56 5.58 13.00
C ASP A 38 10.15 6.26 11.68
N ARG A 39 8.97 5.92 11.12
CA ARG A 39 8.45 6.47 9.86
C ARG A 39 6.94 6.57 9.90
N GLU A 40 6.40 7.76 9.63
CA GLU A 40 4.96 8.09 9.67
C GLU A 40 4.17 7.45 8.50
N ASN A 41 4.59 6.27 8.04
CA ASN A 41 3.90 5.48 7.04
C ASN A 41 2.64 4.87 7.65
N ILE A 42 1.51 4.96 6.96
CA ILE A 42 0.23 4.50 7.47
C ILE A 42 -0.55 3.76 6.38
N ILE A 43 -1.10 2.60 6.75
CA ILE A 43 -2.05 1.85 5.93
C ILE A 43 -3.46 2.14 6.44
N HIS A 44 -4.27 2.80 5.62
CA HIS A 44 -5.68 3.11 5.86
C HIS A 44 -6.55 2.41 4.82
N GLY A 45 -6.69 1.08 4.93
CA GLY A 45 -7.48 0.26 4.02
C GLY A 45 -7.09 0.49 2.55
N ASN A 46 -7.88 1.30 1.84
CA ASN A 46 -7.69 1.65 0.43
C ASN A 46 -6.49 2.58 0.14
N SER A 47 -5.83 3.12 1.17
CA SER A 47 -4.74 4.09 1.01
C SER A 47 -3.49 3.67 1.78
N LEU A 48 -2.34 3.73 1.11
CA LEU A 48 -1.02 3.57 1.72
C LEU A 48 -0.30 4.91 1.64
N ASN A 49 0.00 5.49 2.80
CA ASN A 49 0.74 6.74 2.90
C ASN A 49 2.18 6.44 3.28
N LEU A 50 3.14 6.94 2.50
CA LEU A 50 4.57 6.80 2.74
C LEU A 50 5.15 8.20 2.94
N ALA A 51 5.67 8.47 4.13
CA ALA A 51 6.23 9.75 4.49
C ALA A 51 7.75 9.75 4.33
N LYS A 52 8.32 10.90 3.93
CA LYS A 52 9.77 11.11 3.78
C LYS A 52 10.44 9.93 3.06
N ILE A 53 9.96 9.63 1.85
CA ILE A 53 10.42 8.46 1.08
C ILE A 53 11.91 8.57 0.78
N SER A 54 12.57 7.42 0.71
CA SER A 54 14.00 7.27 0.43
C SER A 54 14.19 6.28 -0.71
N ARG A 55 15.45 6.10 -1.12
CA ARG A 55 15.78 5.03 -2.09
C ARG A 55 15.42 3.62 -1.61
N LEU A 56 15.27 3.38 -0.30
CA LEU A 56 14.90 2.08 0.26
C LEU A 56 13.40 1.77 0.09
N ASP A 57 12.58 2.79 -0.16
CA ASP A 57 11.15 2.67 -0.46
C ASP A 57 10.90 2.45 -1.95
N MET A 58 11.95 2.45 -2.76
CA MET A 58 11.84 2.16 -4.17
C MET A 58 11.44 0.70 -4.35
N GLY A 59 10.38 0.48 -5.11
CA GLY A 59 9.87 -0.85 -5.41
C GLY A 59 8.45 -0.81 -5.96
N ALA A 60 7.94 -1.98 -6.32
CA ALA A 60 6.54 -2.16 -6.67
C ALA A 60 5.73 -2.47 -5.41
N TYR A 61 4.61 -1.76 -5.26
CA TYR A 61 3.64 -1.98 -4.19
C TYR A 61 2.39 -2.63 -4.78
N LEU A 62 2.00 -3.76 -4.21
CA LEU A 62 0.83 -4.52 -4.61
C LEU A 62 -0.32 -4.23 -3.65
N CYS A 63 -1.45 -3.88 -4.23
CA CYS A 63 -2.74 -3.85 -3.54
C CYS A 63 -3.56 -5.06 -3.98
N THR A 64 -3.99 -5.88 -3.03
CA THR A 64 -4.90 -7.00 -3.26
C THR A 64 -6.25 -6.71 -2.65
N ALA A 65 -7.30 -6.80 -3.46
CA ALA A 65 -8.68 -6.69 -3.03
C ALA A 65 -9.33 -8.08 -2.97
N SER A 66 -9.92 -8.46 -1.83
CA SER A 66 -10.63 -9.73 -1.68
C SER A 66 -11.97 -9.52 -1.00
N ASN A 67 -13.06 -9.93 -1.65
CA ASN A 67 -14.40 -9.94 -1.07
C ASN A 67 -14.77 -11.31 -0.45
N GLY A 68 -13.81 -12.24 -0.35
CA GLY A 68 -14.05 -13.58 0.18
C GLY A 68 -14.95 -14.47 -0.68
N VAL A 69 -15.35 -14.00 -1.87
CA VAL A 69 -16.17 -14.78 -2.80
C VAL A 69 -15.22 -15.58 -3.68
N HIS A 70 -15.13 -16.89 -3.43
CA HIS A 70 -14.45 -17.78 -4.37
C HIS A 70 -15.37 -17.98 -5.57
N PRO A 71 -14.93 -17.69 -6.82
CA PRO A 71 -15.67 -18.11 -8.00
C PRO A 71 -15.84 -19.63 -7.99
N PRO A 72 -17.00 -20.17 -8.40
CA PRO A 72 -17.19 -21.61 -8.56
C PRO A 72 -16.35 -22.20 -9.70
#